data_AF-A0A7S0YYD1-F1
#
_entry.id   AF-A0A7S0YYD1-F1
#
_cell.length_a   1.000
_cell.length_b   1.000
_cell.length_c   1.000
_cell.angle_alpha   90.00
_cell.angle_beta   90.00
_cell.angle_gamma   90.00
#
_symmetry.space_group_name_H-M   'P 1'
#
loop_
_entity.id
_entity.type
_entity.pdbx_description
1 polymer ?
#
loop_
_entity_poly.entity_id
_entity_poly.type
_entity_poly.pdbx_seq_one_letter_code
_entity_poly.pdbx_strand_id
1 'polypeptide(L)'
;YSLDLAQAASREIATRLMEIRNEQISRQQQLEHYYSTRRGRRDEIQRVWRNARYEGQELPNSNSWSLPRDGRLEVDFVVIKRPMGGPVMGTWDFEDLLDAYKEGSMEEEALIRHLRKVSDEVLFLVEQVIRVLSVLKKPRLRTEMVVIAWARTLDWHRLKHVYEYMFPNEIQMLRERIGWANLFDETFAVGFYELNLKDVEQRWVAQELVHLSCEEPGENMRECTFNNADFEVPLFW
;
A
#
# COMPACT_ATOMS: atom_id res chain seq x y z
N TYR A 1 2.97 -5.16 -11.64
CA TYR A 1 2.77 -6.13 -12.74
C TYR A 1 3.03 -5.41 -14.06
N SER A 2 3.70 -6.06 -15.02
CA SER A 2 3.81 -5.61 -16.42
C SER A 2 3.42 -6.80 -17.30
N LEU A 3 2.28 -6.71 -17.97
CA LEU A 3 1.58 -7.80 -18.63
C LEU A 3 1.45 -7.49 -20.12
N ASP A 4 1.92 -8.41 -20.95
CA ASP A 4 1.72 -8.36 -22.40
C ASP A 4 0.42 -9.10 -22.75
N LEU A 5 -0.66 -8.36 -22.94
CA LEU A 5 -1.99 -8.91 -23.18
C LEU A 5 -2.09 -9.63 -24.54
N ALA A 6 -1.09 -9.55 -25.43
CA ALA A 6 -1.05 -10.43 -26.60
C ALA A 6 -0.86 -11.90 -26.18
N GLN A 7 -0.26 -12.16 -25.00
CA GLN A 7 -0.04 -13.49 -24.46
C GLN A 7 -1.24 -13.99 -23.65
N ALA A 8 -1.66 -15.24 -23.90
CA ALA A 8 -2.81 -15.84 -23.21
C ALA A 8 -2.63 -15.90 -21.68
N ALA A 9 -1.43 -16.23 -21.21
CA ALA A 9 -1.14 -16.29 -19.77
C ALA A 9 -1.26 -14.92 -19.09
N SER A 10 -0.73 -13.86 -19.73
CA SER A 10 -0.84 -12.49 -19.22
C SER A 10 -2.29 -11.99 -19.22
N ARG A 11 -3.11 -12.38 -20.22
CA ARG A 11 -4.55 -12.08 -20.20
C ARG A 11 -5.28 -12.78 -19.07
N GLU A 12 -4.97 -14.05 -18.80
CA GLU A 12 -5.55 -14.77 -17.67
C GLU A 12 -5.19 -14.06 -16.36
N ILE A 13 -3.92 -13.72 -16.14
CA ILE A 13 -3.48 -12.96 -14.96
C ILE A 13 -4.22 -11.62 -14.85
N ALA A 14 -4.29 -10.84 -15.93
CA ALA A 14 -4.98 -9.55 -15.91
C ALA A 14 -6.49 -9.70 -15.62
N THR A 15 -7.12 -10.75 -16.15
CA THR A 15 -8.53 -11.08 -15.88
C THR A 15 -8.72 -11.41 -14.40
N ARG A 16 -7.86 -12.26 -13.82
CA ARG A 16 -7.89 -12.57 -12.37
C ARG A 16 -7.66 -11.34 -11.50
N LEU A 17 -6.74 -10.45 -11.86
CA LEU A 17 -6.54 -9.21 -11.13
C LEU A 17 -7.79 -8.30 -11.18
N MET A 18 -8.53 -8.33 -12.29
CA MET A 18 -9.79 -7.58 -12.42
C MET A 18 -10.90 -8.21 -11.59
N GLU A 19 -11.00 -9.54 -11.55
CA GLU A 19 -11.91 -10.28 -10.66
C GLU A 19 -11.63 -9.95 -9.19
N ILE A 20 -10.38 -10.07 -8.74
CA ILE A 20 -9.98 -9.78 -7.36
C ILE A 20 -10.24 -8.30 -7.03
N ARG A 21 -9.99 -7.36 -7.98
CA ARG A 21 -10.37 -5.95 -7.80
C ARG A 21 -11.86 -5.81 -7.52
N ASN A 22 -12.70 -6.48 -8.30
CA ASN A 22 -14.14 -6.42 -8.14
C ASN A 22 -14.57 -6.99 -6.78
N GLU A 23 -13.90 -8.04 -6.30
CA GLU A 23 -14.11 -8.54 -4.95
C GLU A 23 -13.74 -7.51 -3.88
N GLN A 24 -12.81 -6.58 -4.13
CA GLN A 24 -12.47 -5.51 -3.18
C GLN A 24 -13.51 -4.40 -3.10
N ILE A 25 -14.45 -4.29 -4.06
CA ILE A 25 -15.39 -3.16 -4.20
C ILE A 25 -16.15 -2.89 -2.89
N SER A 26 -16.63 -3.93 -2.20
CA SER A 26 -17.37 -3.74 -0.96
C SER A 26 -16.53 -3.06 0.14
N ARG A 27 -15.24 -3.38 0.22
CA ARG A 27 -14.32 -2.73 1.17
C ARG A 27 -14.02 -1.30 0.74
N GLN A 28 -13.85 -1.07 -0.56
CA GLN A 28 -13.66 0.27 -1.09
C GLN A 28 -14.87 1.17 -0.80
N GLN A 29 -16.10 0.70 -1.04
CA GLN A 29 -17.33 1.43 -0.72
C GLN A 29 -17.48 1.70 0.78
N GLN A 30 -17.09 0.76 1.65
CA GLN A 30 -17.08 1.00 3.09
C GLN A 30 -16.12 2.13 3.48
N LEU A 31 -14.92 2.16 2.89
CA LEU A 31 -13.96 3.25 3.11
C LEU A 31 -14.49 4.57 2.56
N GLU A 32 -15.01 4.58 1.32
CA GLU A 32 -15.62 5.76 0.71
C GLU A 32 -16.77 6.31 1.57
N HIS A 33 -17.65 5.44 2.07
CA HIS A 33 -18.72 5.84 2.97
C HIS A 33 -18.18 6.42 4.29
N TYR A 34 -17.21 5.74 4.91
CA TYR A 34 -16.57 6.20 6.15
C TYR A 34 -15.91 7.58 5.97
N TYR A 35 -15.25 7.83 4.84
CA TYR A 35 -14.63 9.12 4.54
C TYR A 35 -15.62 10.17 4.03
N SER A 36 -16.77 9.78 3.49
CA SER A 36 -17.80 10.70 2.98
C SER A 36 -18.55 11.47 4.05
N THR A 37 -18.51 11.00 5.31
CA THR A 37 -19.09 11.73 6.45
C THR A 37 -18.21 12.90 6.89
N ARG A 38 -16.96 12.95 6.42
CA ARG A 38 -16.03 14.06 6.68
C ARG A 38 -16.42 15.26 5.83
N ARG A 39 -16.10 16.45 6.34
CA ARG A 39 -16.39 17.70 5.63
C ARG A 39 -15.44 17.89 4.45
N GLY A 40 -15.86 18.75 3.52
CA GLY A 40 -15.12 19.05 2.29
C GLY A 40 -15.35 18.07 1.14
N ARG A 41 -15.01 18.52 -0.07
CA ARG A 41 -15.05 17.65 -1.27
C ARG A 41 -13.86 16.69 -1.21
N ARG A 42 -14.13 15.39 -1.29
CA ARG A 42 -13.12 14.35 -1.30
C ARG A 42 -12.59 14.09 -2.70
N ASP A 43 -11.27 13.99 -2.83
CA ASP A 43 -10.62 13.48 -4.03
C ASP A 43 -10.92 11.97 -4.19
N GLU A 44 -11.21 11.54 -5.42
CA GLU A 44 -11.31 10.12 -5.76
C GLU A 44 -9.91 9.54 -5.95
N ILE A 45 -9.62 8.44 -5.26
CA ILE A 45 -8.28 7.83 -5.21
C ILE A 45 -8.32 6.36 -5.63
N GLN A 46 -7.29 5.92 -6.34
CA GLN A 46 -7.14 4.52 -6.73
C GLN A 46 -6.45 3.72 -5.63
N ARG A 47 -7.23 2.92 -4.89
CA ARG A 47 -6.70 2.10 -3.79
C ARG A 47 -6.18 0.73 -4.23
N VAL A 48 -6.75 0.15 -5.29
CA VAL A 48 -6.52 -1.27 -5.66
C VAL A 48 -5.69 -1.42 -6.94
N TRP A 49 -6.09 -0.77 -8.02
CA TRP A 49 -5.31 -0.71 -9.26
C TRP A 49 -4.56 0.61 -9.31
N ARG A 50 -3.32 0.61 -8.83
CA ARG A 50 -2.49 1.81 -8.73
C ARG A 50 -1.53 1.89 -9.90
N ASN A 51 -1.08 3.12 -10.19
CA ASN A 51 -0.09 3.39 -11.24
C ASN A 51 -0.45 2.70 -12.57
N ALA A 52 -1.75 2.55 -12.83
CA ALA A 52 -2.24 1.69 -13.88
C ALA A 52 -2.02 2.40 -15.23
N ARG A 53 -1.28 1.77 -16.13
CA ARG A 53 -0.98 2.27 -17.48
C ARG A 53 -1.33 1.22 -18.52
N TYR A 54 -1.88 1.66 -19.64
CA TYR A 54 -2.11 0.85 -20.82
C TYR A 54 -1.41 1.51 -22.01
N GLU A 55 -0.52 0.78 -22.69
CA GLU A 55 0.34 1.35 -23.75
C GLU A 55 1.10 2.62 -23.28
N GLY A 56 1.56 2.61 -22.02
CA GLY A 56 2.25 3.73 -21.38
C GLY A 56 1.36 4.90 -20.96
N GLN A 57 0.09 4.93 -21.37
CA GLN A 57 -0.88 5.96 -20.99
C GLN A 57 -1.57 5.61 -19.68
N GLU A 58 -1.74 6.60 -18.80
CA GLU A 58 -2.41 6.40 -17.52
C GLU A 58 -3.88 6.03 -17.72
N LEU A 59 -4.32 5.01 -16.99
CA LEU A 59 -5.70 4.57 -17.04
C LEU A 59 -6.59 5.50 -16.22
N PRO A 60 -7.73 5.93 -16.77
CA PRO A 60 -8.65 6.78 -16.03
C PRO A 60 -9.19 6.02 -14.80
N ASN A 61 -9.46 6.76 -13.73
CA ASN A 61 -10.14 6.23 -12.56
C ASN A 61 -11.65 6.06 -12.84
N SER A 62 -11.97 5.10 -13.70
CA SER A 62 -13.33 4.82 -14.13
C SER A 62 -13.62 3.32 -14.12
N ASN A 63 -14.82 2.96 -13.68
CA ASN A 63 -15.34 1.60 -13.78
C ASN A 63 -15.80 1.23 -15.21
N SER A 64 -15.77 2.17 -16.15
CA SER A 64 -16.13 1.93 -17.55
C SER A 64 -15.00 1.31 -18.38
N TRP A 65 -13.78 1.23 -17.84
CA TRP A 65 -12.66 0.65 -18.57
C TRP A 65 -12.73 -0.87 -18.57
N SER A 66 -12.64 -1.47 -19.76
CA SER A 66 -12.65 -2.92 -19.96
C SER A 66 -11.27 -3.41 -20.38
N LEU A 67 -10.85 -4.56 -19.87
CA LEU A 67 -9.57 -5.17 -20.20
C LEU A 67 -9.43 -5.46 -21.72
N PRO A 68 -8.45 -4.86 -22.40
CA PRO A 68 -8.17 -5.11 -23.82
C PRO A 68 -7.67 -6.53 -24.10
N ARG A 69 -7.68 -6.94 -25.38
CA ARG A 69 -7.22 -8.27 -25.82
C ARG A 69 -5.75 -8.32 -26.22
N ASP A 70 -5.12 -7.18 -26.39
CA ASP A 70 -3.72 -6.99 -26.78
C ASP A 70 -3.14 -5.75 -26.07
N GLY A 71 -1.86 -5.50 -26.31
CA GLY A 71 -1.12 -4.38 -25.72
C GLY A 71 -0.52 -4.64 -24.35
N ARG A 72 0.18 -3.63 -23.81
CA ARG A 72 0.90 -3.69 -22.54
C ARG A 72 0.10 -3.04 -21.42
N LEU A 73 -0.24 -3.81 -20.39
CA LEU A 73 -0.84 -3.34 -19.15
C LEU A 73 0.20 -3.34 -18.02
N GLU A 74 0.39 -2.19 -17.38
CA GLU A 74 1.25 -2.02 -16.21
C GLU A 74 0.40 -1.57 -15.03
N VAL A 75 0.53 -2.23 -13.88
CA VAL A 75 -0.30 -1.93 -12.71
C VAL A 75 0.37 -2.38 -11.42
N ASP A 76 0.31 -1.54 -10.39
CA ASP A 76 0.57 -1.94 -9.02
C ASP A 76 -0.76 -2.37 -8.39
N PHE A 77 -0.88 -3.67 -8.13
CA PHE A 77 -2.09 -4.24 -7.58
C PHE A 77 -1.99 -4.34 -6.06
N VAL A 78 -2.96 -3.77 -5.36
CA VAL A 78 -3.02 -3.74 -3.89
C VAL A 78 -4.33 -4.34 -3.40
N VAL A 79 -4.23 -5.40 -2.62
CA VAL A 79 -5.38 -5.97 -1.91
C VAL A 79 -5.63 -5.14 -0.65
N ILE A 80 -6.85 -4.62 -0.49
CA ILE A 80 -7.24 -3.77 0.65
C ILE A 80 -8.08 -4.51 1.68
N LYS A 81 -8.69 -5.64 1.31
CA LYS A 81 -9.30 -6.58 2.25
C LYS A 81 -8.19 -7.33 2.96
N ARG A 82 -8.21 -7.24 4.28
CA ARG A 82 -7.25 -7.94 5.14
C ARG A 82 -7.66 -9.40 5.32
N PRO A 83 -6.71 -10.32 5.52
CA PRO A 83 -7.02 -11.71 5.77
C PRO A 83 -7.86 -11.83 7.06
N MET A 84 -8.96 -12.57 7.01
CA MET A 84 -9.83 -12.81 8.18
C MET A 84 -9.48 -14.10 8.93
N GLY A 85 -8.44 -14.82 8.48
CA GLY A 85 -7.98 -16.08 9.03
C GLY A 85 -7.09 -16.81 8.02
N GLY A 86 -6.45 -17.89 8.48
CA GLY A 86 -5.54 -18.69 7.67
C GLY A 86 -4.42 -19.28 8.54
N PRO A 87 -3.67 -20.26 8.01
CA PRO A 87 -2.51 -20.79 8.72
C PRO A 87 -1.47 -19.67 8.89
N VAL A 88 -1.02 -19.46 10.11
CA VAL A 88 0.10 -18.56 10.42
C VAL A 88 1.38 -19.38 10.36
N MET A 89 2.44 -18.79 9.82
CA MET A 89 3.74 -19.45 9.74
C MET A 89 4.23 -19.90 11.11
N GLY A 90 4.52 -21.19 11.23
CA GLY A 90 5.03 -21.79 12.47
C GLY A 90 6.44 -21.33 12.79
N THR A 91 6.83 -21.42 14.06
CA THR A 91 8.16 -20.96 14.52
C THR A 91 9.30 -21.67 13.79
N TRP A 92 9.25 -22.99 13.65
CA TRP A 92 10.32 -23.77 13.00
C TRP A 92 10.46 -23.41 11.52
N ASP A 93 9.34 -23.41 10.78
CA ASP A 93 9.33 -23.01 9.37
C ASP A 93 9.82 -21.56 9.18
N PHE A 94 9.54 -20.69 10.15
CA PHE A 94 10.00 -19.31 10.13
C PHE A 94 11.52 -19.18 10.34
N GLU A 95 12.10 -19.94 11.27
CA GLU A 95 13.56 -19.94 11.46
C GLU A 95 14.29 -20.48 10.21
N ASP A 96 13.77 -21.55 9.59
CA ASP A 96 14.30 -22.09 8.34
C ASP A 96 14.24 -21.04 7.21
N LEU A 97 13.15 -20.28 7.14
CA LEU A 97 12.99 -19.18 6.20
C LEU A 97 14.00 -18.05 6.45
N LEU A 98 14.24 -17.66 7.70
CA LEU A 98 15.23 -16.64 8.02
C LEU A 98 16.64 -17.08 7.65
N ASP A 99 16.97 -18.35 7.88
CA ASP A 99 18.25 -18.93 7.48
C ASP A 99 18.44 -18.91 5.96
N ALA A 100 17.39 -19.22 5.19
CA ALA A 100 17.40 -19.12 3.73
C ALA A 100 17.59 -17.69 3.21
N TYR A 101 17.21 -16.67 3.99
CA TYR A 101 17.29 -15.25 3.60
C TYR A 101 18.52 -14.52 4.12
N LYS A 102 19.44 -15.22 4.78
CA LYS A 102 20.75 -14.67 5.11
C LYS A 102 21.47 -14.16 3.86
N GLU A 103 22.27 -13.12 4.04
CA GLU A 103 22.94 -12.44 2.94
C GLU A 103 23.84 -13.41 2.16
N GLY A 104 23.73 -13.37 0.83
CA GLY A 104 24.49 -14.26 -0.07
C GLY A 104 23.85 -15.62 -0.34
N SER A 105 22.76 -16.00 0.34
CA SER A 105 22.10 -17.29 0.14
C SER A 105 21.34 -17.39 -1.19
N MET A 106 20.80 -16.28 -1.70
CA MET A 106 19.98 -16.24 -2.91
C MET A 106 20.14 -14.93 -3.67
N GLU A 107 19.99 -15.00 -5.00
CA GLU A 107 19.79 -13.82 -5.85
C GLU A 107 18.47 -13.11 -5.50
N GLU A 108 18.43 -11.78 -5.63
CA GLU A 108 17.30 -10.95 -5.19
C GLU A 108 15.96 -11.40 -5.78
N GLU A 109 15.92 -11.63 -7.09
CA GLU A 109 14.71 -12.07 -7.79
C GLU A 109 14.28 -13.49 -7.41
N ALA A 110 15.23 -14.36 -7.07
CA ALA A 110 14.92 -15.69 -6.57
C ALA A 110 14.32 -15.61 -5.16
N LEU A 111 14.85 -14.73 -4.31
CA LEU A 111 14.33 -14.48 -2.97
C LEU A 111 12.91 -13.91 -3.02
N ILE A 112 12.64 -12.92 -3.88
CA ILE A 112 11.28 -12.37 -4.06
C ILE A 112 10.30 -13.45 -4.54
N ARG A 113 10.71 -14.29 -5.49
CA ARG A 113 9.87 -15.42 -5.94
C ARG A 113 9.58 -16.41 -4.82
N HIS A 114 10.59 -16.73 -4.00
CA HIS A 114 10.42 -17.60 -2.84
C HIS A 114 9.49 -16.99 -1.80
N LEU A 115 9.68 -15.72 -1.44
CA LEU A 115 8.79 -14.97 -0.55
C LEU A 115 7.33 -15.02 -0.99
N ARG A 116 7.07 -14.79 -2.29
CA ARG A 116 5.72 -14.84 -2.84
C ARG A 116 5.11 -16.24 -2.71
N LYS A 117 5.86 -17.27 -3.09
CA LYS A 117 5.41 -18.67 -2.97
C LYS A 117 5.06 -19.03 -1.53
N VAL A 118 5.92 -18.67 -0.57
CA VAL A 118 5.65 -18.92 0.85
C VAL A 118 4.40 -18.15 1.31
N SER A 119 4.26 -16.89 0.91
CA SER A 119 3.12 -16.04 1.28
C SER A 119 1.78 -16.50 0.69
N ASP A 120 1.79 -17.37 -0.32
CA ASP A 120 0.58 -17.96 -0.89
C ASP A 120 0.01 -19.07 0.00
N GLU A 121 0.84 -19.71 0.83
CA GLU A 121 0.47 -20.84 1.67
C GLU A 121 0.19 -20.42 3.13
N VAL A 122 0.86 -19.38 3.63
CA VAL A 122 0.77 -18.95 5.03
C VAL A 122 0.69 -17.44 5.21
N LEU A 123 0.13 -17.03 6.35
CA LEU A 123 0.12 -15.66 6.83
C LEU A 123 1.31 -15.39 7.77
N PHE A 124 1.71 -14.14 7.84
CA PHE A 124 2.73 -13.64 8.77
C PHE A 124 2.09 -12.91 9.95
N LEU A 125 2.81 -12.90 11.08
CA LEU A 125 2.64 -11.90 12.12
C LEU A 125 3.54 -10.69 11.86
N VAL A 126 3.17 -9.50 12.35
CA VAL A 126 3.99 -8.28 12.24
C VAL A 126 5.41 -8.50 12.80
N GLU A 127 5.51 -9.21 13.92
CA GLU A 127 6.80 -9.59 14.52
C GLU A 127 7.68 -10.38 13.53
N GLN A 128 7.08 -11.30 12.77
CA GLN A 128 7.80 -12.08 11.76
C GLN A 128 8.24 -11.19 10.60
N VAL A 129 7.39 -10.25 10.15
CA VAL A 129 7.75 -9.28 9.10
C VAL A 129 8.96 -8.44 9.53
N ILE A 130 8.95 -7.91 10.75
CA ILE A 130 10.07 -7.13 11.32
C ILE A 130 11.35 -7.97 11.37
N ARG A 131 11.25 -9.23 11.81
CA ARG A 131 12.39 -10.15 11.85
C ARG A 131 12.96 -10.44 10.46
N VAL A 132 12.12 -10.62 9.43
CA VAL A 132 12.58 -10.74 8.03
C VAL A 132 13.28 -9.46 7.57
N LEU A 133 12.71 -8.29 7.89
CA LEU A 133 13.39 -7.02 7.58
C LEU A 133 14.78 -6.94 8.22
N SER A 134 14.99 -7.48 9.42
CA SER A 134 16.29 -7.43 10.09
C SER A 134 17.40 -8.20 9.34
N VAL A 135 17.05 -9.26 8.59
CA VAL A 135 18.00 -10.06 7.79
C VAL A 135 18.15 -9.51 6.37
N LEU A 136 17.09 -8.96 5.77
CA LEU A 136 17.16 -8.35 4.44
C LEU A 136 17.88 -6.99 4.52
N LYS A 137 18.98 -6.82 3.78
CA LYS A 137 19.78 -5.57 3.79
C LYS A 137 19.47 -4.61 2.66
N LYS A 138 18.92 -5.10 1.55
CA LYS A 138 18.70 -4.31 0.35
C LYS A 138 17.35 -3.59 0.40
N PRO A 139 17.29 -2.26 0.18
CA PRO A 139 16.05 -1.48 0.22
C PRO A 139 14.91 -2.05 -0.64
N ARG A 140 15.25 -2.52 -1.85
CA ARG A 140 14.29 -3.17 -2.77
C ARG A 140 13.66 -4.43 -2.17
N LEU A 141 14.48 -5.34 -1.61
CA LEU A 141 13.99 -6.57 -0.99
C LEU A 141 13.12 -6.28 0.23
N ARG A 142 13.56 -5.33 1.06
CA ARG A 142 12.83 -4.89 2.26
C ARG A 142 11.47 -4.29 1.88
N THR A 143 11.43 -3.45 0.84
CA THR A 143 10.19 -2.89 0.29
C THR A 143 9.27 -4.01 -0.23
N GLU A 144 9.78 -4.92 -1.05
CA GLU A 144 8.99 -6.04 -1.59
C GLU A 144 8.43 -6.94 -0.48
N MET A 145 9.19 -7.19 0.59
CA MET A 145 8.70 -7.93 1.75
C MET A 145 7.46 -7.27 2.36
N VAL A 146 7.48 -5.95 2.54
CA VAL A 146 6.33 -5.23 3.12
C VAL A 146 5.15 -5.15 2.14
N VAL A 147 5.41 -5.03 0.83
CA VAL A 147 4.37 -5.13 -0.20
C VAL A 147 3.68 -6.50 -0.16
N ILE A 148 4.44 -7.59 0.00
CA ILE A 148 3.89 -8.94 0.15
C ILE A 148 3.11 -9.08 1.47
N ALA A 149 3.69 -8.60 2.58
CA ALA A 149 3.08 -8.63 3.91
C ALA A 149 1.75 -7.86 3.96
N TRP A 150 1.58 -6.81 3.16
CA TRP A 150 0.38 -5.96 3.16
C TRP A 150 -0.93 -6.77 3.17
N ALA A 151 -1.05 -7.76 2.29
CA ALA A 151 -2.24 -8.60 2.21
C ALA A 151 -2.13 -9.92 3.00
N ARG A 152 -0.95 -10.19 3.57
CA ARG A 152 -0.57 -11.49 4.13
C ARG A 152 -0.18 -11.42 5.61
N THR A 153 -0.55 -10.35 6.30
CA THR A 153 -0.34 -10.21 7.75
C THR A 153 -1.66 -10.38 8.51
N LEU A 154 -1.67 -11.26 9.51
CA LEU A 154 -2.87 -11.55 10.30
C LEU A 154 -3.19 -10.43 11.30
N ASP A 155 -2.20 -9.97 12.07
CA ASP A 155 -2.31 -8.85 13.02
C ASP A 155 -2.07 -7.49 12.33
N TRP A 156 -2.71 -7.30 11.17
CA TRP A 156 -2.51 -6.17 10.26
C TRP A 156 -2.73 -4.80 10.91
N HIS A 157 -3.50 -4.69 12.00
CA HIS A 157 -3.65 -3.47 12.78
C HIS A 157 -2.32 -2.93 13.31
N ARG A 158 -1.34 -3.81 13.52
CA ARG A 158 0.02 -3.48 13.96
C ARG A 158 0.98 -3.26 12.80
N LEU A 159 0.57 -3.46 11.54
CA LEU A 159 1.49 -3.48 10.39
C LEU A 159 2.23 -2.15 10.21
N LYS A 160 1.65 -1.03 10.63
CA LYS A 160 2.32 0.28 10.63
C LYS A 160 3.58 0.36 11.49
N HIS A 161 3.70 -0.45 12.54
CA HIS A 161 4.93 -0.51 13.33
C HIS A 161 6.12 -1.01 12.50
N VAL A 162 5.86 -1.74 11.40
CA VAL A 162 6.92 -2.13 10.46
C VAL A 162 7.63 -0.90 9.89
N TYR A 163 6.94 0.23 9.73
CA TYR A 163 7.49 1.45 9.15
C TYR A 163 8.58 2.08 10.03
N GLU A 164 8.51 1.88 11.35
CA GLU A 164 9.54 2.33 12.31
C GLU A 164 10.89 1.62 12.09
N TYR A 165 10.88 0.45 11.43
CA TYR A 165 12.07 -0.33 11.10
C TYR A 165 12.55 -0.11 9.67
N MET A 166 11.97 0.84 8.92
CA MET A 166 12.31 1.12 7.53
C MET A 166 13.00 2.47 7.38
N PHE A 167 13.88 2.56 6.39
CA PHE A 167 14.55 3.82 6.06
C PHE A 167 13.61 4.73 5.23
N PRO A 168 13.80 6.07 5.28
CA PRO A 168 12.94 7.01 4.56
C PRO A 168 12.79 6.74 3.06
N ASN A 169 13.87 6.31 2.40
CA ASN A 169 13.82 5.92 0.98
C ASN A 169 12.96 4.67 0.75
N GLU A 170 12.93 3.71 1.68
CA GLU A 170 12.09 2.51 1.59
C GLU A 170 10.62 2.85 1.81
N ILE A 171 10.33 3.77 2.75
CA ILE A 171 8.98 4.31 2.94
C ILE A 171 8.49 5.03 1.67
N GLN A 172 9.37 5.79 1.01
CA GLN A 172 9.05 6.41 -0.28
C GLN A 172 8.73 5.37 -1.35
N MET A 173 9.54 4.31 -1.47
CA MET A 173 9.26 3.19 -2.39
C MET A 173 7.94 2.50 -2.05
N LEU A 174 7.59 2.35 -0.77
CA LEU A 174 6.29 1.80 -0.36
C LEU A 174 5.14 2.72 -0.73
N ARG A 175 5.28 4.04 -0.57
CA ARG A 175 4.25 5.01 -0.97
C ARG A 175 3.97 4.94 -2.46
N GLU A 176 5.00 4.77 -3.29
CA GLU A 176 4.84 4.57 -4.73
C GLU A 176 4.06 3.28 -5.03
N ARG A 177 4.33 2.19 -4.33
CA ARG A 177 3.77 0.86 -4.61
C ARG A 177 2.38 0.62 -3.98
N ILE A 178 2.19 0.99 -2.73
CA ILE A 178 0.97 0.74 -1.94
C ILE A 178 0.06 1.96 -1.92
N GLY A 179 0.63 3.17 -1.95
CA GLY A 179 -0.12 4.43 -1.98
C GLY A 179 -0.22 5.15 -0.65
N TRP A 180 -0.21 6.49 -0.75
CA TRP A 180 -0.31 7.37 0.41
C TRP A 180 -1.59 7.12 1.20
N ALA A 181 -2.72 7.10 0.51
CA ALA A 181 -4.01 6.93 1.15
C ALA A 181 -4.24 5.52 1.72
N ASN A 182 -3.54 4.51 1.20
CA ASN A 182 -3.61 3.17 1.76
C ASN A 182 -2.72 3.05 3.00
N LEU A 183 -1.53 3.64 2.99
CA LEU A 183 -0.58 3.62 4.10
C LEU A 183 -0.97 4.56 5.25
N PHE A 184 -1.81 5.56 5.00
CA PHE A 184 -2.28 6.49 6.02
C PHE A 184 -3.15 5.76 7.06
N ASP A 185 -2.83 5.98 8.33
CA ASP A 185 -3.58 5.48 9.49
C ASP A 185 -3.79 6.65 10.44
N GLU A 186 -5.06 7.00 10.66
CA GLU A 186 -5.47 8.13 11.50
C GLU A 186 -4.97 8.00 12.94
N THR A 187 -4.93 6.78 13.48
CA THR A 187 -4.45 6.55 14.85
C THR A 187 -2.95 6.81 15.01
N PHE A 188 -2.23 6.91 13.89
CA PHE A 188 -0.78 7.18 13.81
C PHE A 188 -0.51 8.41 12.95
N ALA A 189 -1.47 9.35 12.87
CA ALA A 189 -1.31 10.63 12.21
C ALA A 189 -0.40 11.59 13.02
N VAL A 190 0.82 11.15 13.30
CA VAL A 190 1.79 11.82 14.16
C VAL A 190 3.09 12.11 13.42
N GLY A 191 3.78 13.18 13.82
CA GLY A 191 5.07 13.56 13.26
C GLY A 191 4.97 14.60 12.13
N PHE A 192 6.02 14.66 11.30
CA PHE A 192 6.18 15.66 10.26
C PHE A 192 5.63 15.17 8.91
N TYR A 193 4.82 16.01 8.25
CA TYR A 193 4.25 15.74 6.93
C TYR A 193 4.67 16.82 5.93
N GLU A 194 5.43 16.41 4.92
CA GLU A 194 5.69 17.21 3.72
C GLU A 194 4.87 16.61 2.57
N LEU A 195 3.85 17.35 2.11
CA LEU A 195 2.86 16.87 1.15
C LEU A 195 2.83 17.75 -0.10
N ASN A 196 2.98 17.13 -1.26
CA ASN A 196 2.79 17.77 -2.56
C ASN A 196 1.31 17.74 -2.95
N LEU A 197 0.61 18.86 -2.76
CA LEU A 197 -0.82 18.97 -3.09
C LEU A 197 -1.14 18.93 -4.60
N LYS A 198 -0.16 18.81 -5.50
CA LYS A 198 -0.43 18.46 -6.90
C LYS A 198 -0.81 16.98 -7.05
N ASP A 199 -0.29 16.13 -6.18
CA ASP A 199 -0.63 14.71 -6.13
C ASP A 199 -1.98 14.49 -5.41
N VAL A 200 -2.85 13.69 -6.04
CA VAL A 200 -4.23 13.48 -5.55
C VAL A 200 -4.27 12.72 -4.22
N GLU A 201 -3.35 11.80 -3.99
CA GLU A 201 -3.34 10.99 -2.77
C GLU A 201 -2.72 11.75 -1.61
N GLN A 202 -1.71 12.58 -1.88
CA GLN A 202 -1.14 13.47 -0.88
C GLN A 202 -2.12 14.58 -0.50
N ARG A 203 -2.93 15.10 -1.45
CA ARG A 203 -4.09 15.94 -1.10
C ARG A 203 -5.09 15.21 -0.23
N TRP A 204 -5.39 13.96 -0.54
CA TRP A 204 -6.29 13.15 0.28
C TRP A 204 -5.75 13.03 1.71
N VAL A 205 -4.45 12.76 1.91
CA VAL A 205 -3.82 12.74 3.24
C VAL A 205 -3.88 14.12 3.93
N ALA A 206 -3.63 15.21 3.20
CA ALA A 206 -3.75 16.56 3.76
C ALA A 206 -5.17 16.86 4.26
N GLN A 207 -6.21 16.47 3.51
CA GLN A 207 -7.61 16.60 3.93
C GLN A 207 -7.88 15.83 5.23
N GLU A 208 -7.27 14.65 5.40
CA GLU A 208 -7.40 13.87 6.63
C GLU A 208 -6.73 14.54 7.83
N LEU A 209 -5.53 15.07 7.67
CA LEU A 209 -4.83 15.77 8.74
C LEU A 209 -5.61 17.00 9.20
N VAL A 210 -6.15 17.78 8.26
CA VAL A 210 -7.01 18.94 8.59
C VAL A 210 -8.26 18.46 9.32
N HIS A 211 -8.93 17.41 8.83
CA HIS A 211 -10.13 16.88 9.48
C HIS A 211 -9.86 16.45 10.93
N LEU A 212 -8.79 15.66 11.15
CA LEU A 212 -8.38 15.25 12.50
C LEU A 212 -8.07 16.48 13.38
N SER A 213 -7.41 17.50 12.83
CA SER A 213 -7.11 18.73 13.56
C SER A 213 -8.35 19.53 13.97
N CYS A 214 -9.46 19.42 13.24
CA CYS A 214 -10.71 20.09 13.59
C CYS A 214 -11.54 19.31 14.61
N GLU A 215 -11.48 17.97 14.57
CA GLU A 215 -12.30 17.09 15.43
C GLU A 215 -11.63 16.78 16.77
N GLU A 216 -10.31 16.62 16.78
CA GLU A 216 -9.57 16.26 17.99
C GLU A 216 -9.27 17.51 18.85
N PRO A 217 -9.33 17.39 20.19
CA PRO A 217 -9.07 18.52 21.08
C PRO A 217 -7.59 18.94 21.02
N GLY A 218 -7.34 20.25 21.01
CA GLY A 218 -6.01 20.83 21.08
C GLY A 218 -5.48 21.33 19.74
N GLU A 219 -4.23 21.81 19.75
CA GLU A 219 -3.52 22.25 18.54
C GLU A 219 -2.76 21.06 17.94
N ASN A 220 -3.41 20.35 17.03
CA ASN A 220 -2.94 19.09 16.44
C ASN A 220 -2.11 19.30 15.16
N MET A 221 -2.31 20.41 14.45
CA MET A 221 -1.46 20.84 13.34
C MET A 221 -0.71 22.10 13.73
N ARG A 222 0.63 22.01 13.75
CA ARG A 222 1.54 23.09 14.16
C ARG A 222 2.53 23.39 13.06
N GLU A 223 3.11 24.59 13.08
CA GLU A 223 4.18 25.01 12.16
C GLU A 223 3.80 24.79 10.68
N CYS A 224 2.51 24.99 10.37
CA CYS A 224 1.96 24.72 9.06
C CYS A 224 2.40 25.80 8.07
N THR A 225 2.92 25.37 6.94
CA THR A 225 3.25 26.26 5.82
C THR A 225 2.62 25.76 4.53
N PHE A 226 2.18 26.68 3.68
CA PHE A 226 1.68 26.41 2.34
C PHE A 226 2.44 27.27 1.33
N ASN A 227 3.15 26.64 0.39
CA ASN A 227 4.06 27.32 -0.55
C ASN A 227 5.07 28.26 0.15
N ASN A 228 5.67 27.80 1.25
CA ASN A 228 6.62 28.54 2.10
C ASN A 228 6.05 29.80 2.78
N ALA A 229 4.72 29.96 2.82
CA ALA A 229 4.06 30.97 3.63
C ALA A 229 3.37 30.32 4.82
N ASP A 230 3.32 31.02 5.96
CA ASP A 230 2.59 30.56 7.14
C ASP A 230 1.12 30.28 6.76
N PHE A 231 0.63 29.13 7.19
CA PHE A 231 -0.72 28.67 6.90
C PHE A 231 -1.45 28.38 8.20
N GLU A 232 -2.50 29.13 8.45
CA GLU A 232 -3.40 28.87 9.56
C GLU A 232 -4.43 27.82 9.14
N VAL A 233 -4.48 26.70 9.86
CA VAL A 233 -5.45 25.63 9.60
C VAL A 233 -6.85 26.16 9.91
N PRO A 234 -7.80 26.14 8.95
CA PRO A 234 -9.14 26.63 9.20
C PRO A 234 -9.81 25.86 10.33
N LEU A 235 -10.38 26.57 11.31
CA LEU A 235 -11.14 25.97 12.41
C LEU A 235 -12.42 25.24 11.95
N PHE A 236 -12.86 25.52 10.73
CA PHE A 236 -14.09 24.97 10.15
C PHE A 236 -13.86 24.64 8.67
N TRP A 237 -13.25 23.48 8.39
CA TRP A 237 -13.28 22.87 7.06
C TRP A 237 -14.17 21.63 7.07
#